data_AF-S9PIG1-F1
#
_entry.id   AF-S9PIG1-F1
#
_cell.length_a   1.000
_cell.length_b   1.000
_cell.length_c   1.000
_cell.angle_alpha   90.00
_cell.angle_beta   90.00
_cell.angle_gamma   90.00
#
_symmetry.space_group_name_H-M   'P 1'
#
loop_
_entity.id
_entity.type
_entity.pdbx_description
1 polymer ?
#
loop_
_entity_poly.entity_id
_entity_poly.type
_entity_poly.pdbx_seq_one_letter_code
_entity_poly.pdbx_strand_id
1 'polypeptide(L)'
;MRLYLLMALLSLAPGEVEVRAGESLDQVAERTLGHRDGASELKALNKLQGDTLVPGTKLKLPGADREKAQMALESARNSVAQADPKSPQHDEALAKLKEAESHFHSARYVEAAQTADDAWKRLAERPAQPTRLSVVVNERGDTVVKAVSGRVSVEGGGTTRVIEDGASVQVEKGQAPRLALGVPRPTQPQDNQRLSVKPVKNGLEPVVISWQAVQGAESYEVELVPAQGERRVMPASQPRLQVPLAAGTYRWSVRALTRDSRSEASTERGFEVAEVPAKRLRVKVQSSKWK
;
A
#
# COMPACT_ATOMS: atom_id res chain seq x y z
N MET A 1 23.55 15.77 45.33
CA MET A 1 23.63 15.10 44.02
C MET A 1 24.22 16.09 43.03
N ARG A 2 25.45 15.84 42.56
CA ARG A 2 26.31 16.82 41.87
C ARG A 2 25.80 17.10 40.44
N LEU A 3 25.31 18.34 40.28
CA LEU A 3 25.55 19.26 39.17
C LEU A 3 25.77 18.67 37.76
N TYR A 4 24.67 18.54 37.01
CA TYR A 4 24.69 18.58 35.55
C TYR A 4 24.70 20.06 35.12
N LEU A 5 25.86 20.59 34.74
CA LEU A 5 25.98 21.76 33.85
C LEU A 5 27.46 21.99 33.49
N LEU A 6 27.84 21.82 32.22
CA LEU A 6 28.41 22.89 31.37
C LEU A 6 28.96 22.31 30.05
N MET A 7 28.48 22.90 28.95
CA MET A 7 29.22 23.30 27.74
C MET A 7 29.81 22.22 26.81
N ALA A 8 29.20 22.11 25.64
CA ALA A 8 29.95 22.21 24.37
C ALA A 8 29.07 22.93 23.33
N LEU A 9 29.08 24.26 23.41
CA LEU A 9 28.72 25.13 22.30
C LEU A 9 29.76 24.98 21.18
N LEU A 10 29.28 25.03 19.93
CA LEU A 10 29.98 25.34 18.68
C LEU A 10 31.51 25.53 18.79
N SER A 11 32.27 24.55 18.28
CA SER A 11 33.62 24.81 17.76
C SER A 11 33.69 24.37 16.30
N LEU A 12 33.81 25.33 15.39
CA LEU A 12 34.01 25.18 13.95
C LEU A 12 35.43 24.69 13.56
N ALA A 13 36.20 24.14 14.50
CA ALA A 13 37.54 23.59 14.27
C ALA A 13 37.57 22.12 14.71
N PRO A 14 38.32 21.23 14.03
CA PRO A 14 38.51 19.87 14.51
C PRO A 14 39.13 19.95 15.91
N GLY A 15 38.37 19.53 16.92
CA GLY A 15 38.86 19.51 18.30
C GLY A 15 40.05 18.56 18.40
N GLU A 16 41.07 18.92 19.17
CA GLU A 16 42.15 17.98 19.52
C GLU A 16 41.94 17.52 20.96
N VAL A 17 42.21 16.24 21.23
CA VAL A 17 42.19 15.68 22.58
C VAL A 17 43.53 15.02 22.89
N GLU A 18 44.04 15.25 24.08
CA GLU A 18 45.25 14.59 24.56
C GLU A 18 44.90 13.25 25.24
N VAL A 19 45.67 12.21 24.91
CA VAL A 19 45.53 10.87 25.49
C VAL A 19 46.07 10.88 26.92
N ARG A 20 45.26 10.42 27.88
CA ARG A 20 45.67 10.32 29.29
C ARG A 20 46.54 9.09 29.54
N ALA A 21 47.30 9.11 30.65
CA ALA A 21 48.14 7.99 31.04
C ALA A 21 47.33 6.69 31.20
N GLY A 22 47.65 5.67 30.39
CA GLY A 22 46.99 4.36 30.40
C GLY A 22 45.62 4.32 29.70
N GLU A 23 45.21 5.39 29.01
CA GLU A 23 43.93 5.45 28.31
C GLU A 23 44.00 4.70 26.96
N SER A 24 43.05 3.80 26.70
CA SER A 24 42.93 3.11 25.42
C SER A 24 42.14 3.94 24.40
N LEU A 25 42.26 3.61 23.10
CA LEU A 25 41.53 4.32 22.05
C LEU A 25 40.00 4.23 22.23
N ASP A 26 39.49 3.08 22.71
CA ASP A 26 38.08 2.90 23.05
C ASP A 26 37.63 3.81 24.18
N GLN A 27 38.49 4.03 25.19
CA GLN A 27 38.19 4.93 26.30
C GLN A 27 38.20 6.40 25.86
N VAL A 28 39.11 6.76 24.96
CA VAL A 28 39.08 8.09 24.32
C VAL A 28 37.80 8.25 23.52
N ALA A 29 37.41 7.27 22.70
CA ALA A 29 36.20 7.30 21.89
C ALA A 29 34.92 7.39 22.74
N GLU A 30 34.81 6.58 23.79
CA GLU A 30 33.70 6.64 24.74
C GLU A 30 33.61 8.03 25.38
N ARG A 31 34.75 8.60 25.76
CA ARG A 31 34.79 9.91 26.43
C ARG A 31 34.47 11.08 25.50
N THR A 32 34.86 11.02 24.23
CA THR A 32 34.75 12.16 23.30
C THR A 32 33.59 12.04 22.34
N LEU A 33 33.28 10.83 21.88
CA LEU A 33 32.21 10.52 20.93
C LEU A 33 30.98 9.91 21.62
N GLY A 34 31.09 9.52 22.89
CA GLY A 34 29.98 8.95 23.67
C GLY A 34 29.72 7.47 23.38
N HIS A 35 30.57 6.80 22.58
CA HIS A 35 30.44 5.39 22.25
C HIS A 35 31.80 4.75 21.89
N ARG A 36 32.02 3.51 22.35
CA ARG A 36 33.25 2.74 22.09
C ARG A 36 33.52 2.46 20.62
N ASP A 37 32.47 2.27 19.81
CA ASP A 37 32.60 1.94 18.38
C ASP A 37 33.32 3.04 17.57
N GLY A 38 33.39 4.25 18.13
CA GLY A 38 34.11 5.39 17.56
C GLY A 38 35.63 5.23 17.60
N ALA A 39 36.17 4.19 18.24
CA ALA A 39 37.61 3.93 18.23
C ALA A 39 38.14 3.64 16.82
N SER A 40 37.38 2.91 16.02
CA SER A 40 37.72 2.62 14.61
C SER A 40 37.76 3.89 13.75
N GLU A 41 36.80 4.79 13.98
CA GLU A 41 36.69 6.11 13.37
C GLU A 41 37.88 7.01 13.77
N LEU A 42 38.18 7.09 15.07
CA LEU A 42 39.34 7.86 15.58
C LEU A 42 40.67 7.31 15.07
N LYS A 43 40.80 5.98 14.96
CA LYS A 43 41.96 5.31 14.39
C LYS A 43 42.19 5.72 12.94
N ALA A 44 41.12 5.67 12.14
CA ALA A 44 41.15 6.05 10.72
C ALA A 44 41.48 7.54 10.55
N LEU A 45 40.81 8.42 11.31
CA LEU A 45 41.00 9.87 11.26
C LEU A 45 42.45 10.28 11.60
N ASN A 46 43.05 9.58 12.56
CA ASN A 46 44.41 9.87 13.05
C ASN A 46 45.50 9.00 12.39
N LYS A 47 45.14 8.14 11.43
CA LYS A 47 46.07 7.24 10.71
C LYS A 47 46.92 6.38 11.66
N LEU A 48 46.33 5.91 12.75
CA LEU A 48 47.04 5.12 13.75
C LEU A 48 47.24 3.68 13.26
N GLN A 49 48.44 3.13 13.44
CA GLN A 49 48.80 1.77 12.98
C GLN A 49 48.42 0.67 13.99
N GLY A 50 48.02 1.03 15.21
CA GLY A 50 47.65 0.11 16.28
C GLY A 50 46.83 0.80 17.38
N ASP A 51 46.42 0.03 18.38
CA ASP A 51 45.49 0.49 19.42
C ASP A 51 46.22 0.98 20.69
N THR A 52 47.55 0.79 20.73
CA THR A 52 48.42 1.29 21.80
C THR A 52 48.70 2.77 21.59
N LEU A 53 48.19 3.61 22.48
CA LEU A 53 48.41 5.04 22.46
C LEU A 53 49.51 5.42 23.46
N VAL A 54 50.39 6.34 23.07
CA VAL A 54 51.36 6.93 24.00
C VAL A 54 50.67 8.06 24.77
N PRO A 55 50.76 8.10 26.11
CA PRO A 55 50.25 9.23 26.89
C PRO A 55 50.81 10.56 26.38
N GLY A 56 49.95 11.58 26.26
CA GLY A 56 50.32 12.88 25.69
C GLY A 56 50.14 13.00 24.17
N THR A 57 49.74 11.92 23.48
CA THR A 57 49.41 11.98 22.04
C THR A 57 48.20 12.88 21.82
N LYS A 58 48.29 13.82 20.88
CA LYS A 58 47.15 14.64 20.45
C LYS A 58 46.41 13.94 19.32
N LEU A 59 45.14 13.63 19.56
CA LEU A 59 44.23 13.02 18.59
C LEU A 59 43.26 14.06 18.06
N LYS A 60 43.12 14.10 16.74
CA LYS A 60 42.07 14.86 16.04
C LYS A 60 40.72 14.21 16.32
N LEU A 61 39.74 15.05 16.60
CA LEU A 61 38.35 14.68 16.74
C LEU A 61 37.57 14.99 15.45
N PRO A 62 36.53 14.21 15.15
CA PRO A 62 35.60 14.50 14.07
C PRO A 62 34.93 15.88 14.27
N GLY A 63 34.77 16.63 13.18
CA GLY A 63 34.14 17.95 13.18
C GLY A 63 32.73 17.95 12.59
N ALA A 64 32.25 19.12 12.18
CA ALA A 64 30.88 19.32 11.66
C ALA A 64 30.50 18.41 10.47
N ASP A 65 31.47 17.99 9.65
CA ASP A 65 31.18 17.09 8.53
C ASP A 65 30.75 15.69 8.99
N ARG A 66 31.21 15.26 10.18
CA ARG A 66 30.79 14.00 10.79
C ARG A 66 29.33 14.05 11.25
N GLU A 67 28.91 15.16 11.83
CA GLU A 67 27.51 15.39 12.23
C GLU A 67 26.59 15.35 11.00
N LYS A 68 26.97 16.04 9.91
CA LYS A 68 26.23 15.99 8.64
C LYS A 68 26.13 14.58 8.09
N ALA A 69 27.24 13.84 8.06
CA ALA A 69 27.26 12.46 7.59
C ALA A 69 26.39 11.53 8.45
N GLN A 70 26.38 11.73 9.76
CA GLN A 70 25.53 10.99 10.69
C GLN A 70 24.05 11.25 10.43
N MET A 71 23.65 12.52 10.23
CA MET A 71 22.27 12.87 9.88
C MET A 71 21.84 12.26 8.53
N ALA A 72 22.72 12.29 7.52
CA ALA A 72 22.46 11.69 6.21
C ALA A 72 22.29 10.15 6.32
N LEU A 73 23.14 9.48 7.08
CA LEU A 73 23.04 8.04 7.35
C LEU A 73 21.76 7.67 8.09
N GLU A 74 21.36 8.44 9.10
CA GLU A 74 20.13 8.20 9.85
C GLU A 74 18.89 8.36 8.94
N SER A 75 18.87 9.41 8.12
CA SER A 75 17.83 9.61 7.11
C SER A 75 17.75 8.44 6.11
N ALA A 76 18.91 8.01 5.59
CA ALA A 76 19.00 6.88 4.65
C ALA A 76 18.53 5.56 5.30
N ARG A 77 18.94 5.27 6.54
CA ARG A 77 18.49 4.08 7.31
C ARG A 77 16.98 4.07 7.47
N ASN A 78 16.41 5.18 7.92
CA ASN A 78 14.96 5.30 8.12
C ASN A 78 14.20 5.09 6.81
N SER A 79 14.73 5.60 5.70
CA SER A 79 14.11 5.48 4.38
C SER A 79 14.17 4.06 3.84
N VAL A 80 15.32 3.40 3.94
CA VAL A 80 15.48 1.98 3.56
C VAL A 80 14.55 1.11 4.39
N ALA A 81 14.44 1.35 5.71
CA ALA A 81 13.56 0.60 6.60
C ALA A 81 12.06 0.75 6.28
N GLN A 82 11.64 1.86 5.66
CA GLN A 82 10.25 2.11 5.26
C GLN A 82 9.93 1.67 3.81
N ALA A 83 10.94 1.36 3.00
CA ALA A 83 10.75 0.94 1.62
C ALA A 83 10.26 -0.52 1.52
N ASP A 84 9.63 -0.88 0.39
CA ASP A 84 9.19 -2.25 0.13
C ASP A 84 10.41 -3.19 -0.01
N PRO A 85 10.60 -4.19 0.87
CA PRO A 85 11.75 -5.08 0.82
C PRO A 85 11.85 -5.94 -0.45
N LYS A 86 10.77 -6.04 -1.24
CA LYS A 86 10.75 -6.82 -2.50
C LYS A 86 11.10 -5.97 -3.72
N SER A 87 11.32 -4.67 -3.53
CA SER A 87 11.64 -3.72 -4.58
C SER A 87 13.12 -3.83 -5.00
N PRO A 88 13.46 -3.90 -6.30
CA PRO A 88 14.86 -3.81 -6.75
C PRO A 88 15.57 -2.55 -6.23
N GLN A 89 14.84 -1.45 -6.10
CA GLN A 89 15.36 -0.19 -5.56
C GLN A 89 15.74 -0.30 -4.07
N HIS A 90 15.10 -1.18 -3.31
CA HIS A 90 15.46 -1.43 -1.91
C HIS A 90 16.84 -2.10 -1.82
N ASP A 91 17.11 -3.10 -2.65
CA ASP A 91 18.41 -3.82 -2.64
C ASP A 91 19.56 -2.89 -3.05
N GLU A 92 19.34 -2.05 -4.06
CA GLU A 92 20.33 -1.04 -4.48
C GLU A 92 20.57 0.03 -3.40
N ALA A 93 19.51 0.52 -2.76
CA ALA A 93 19.62 1.49 -1.68
C ALA A 93 20.32 0.90 -0.44
N LEU A 94 20.06 -0.38 -0.12
CA LEU A 94 20.74 -1.09 0.97
C LEU A 94 22.24 -1.25 0.70
N ALA A 95 22.62 -1.59 -0.53
CA ALA A 95 24.03 -1.69 -0.92
C ALA A 95 24.74 -0.33 -0.77
N LYS A 96 24.08 0.76 -1.17
CA LYS A 96 24.60 2.13 -1.03
C LYS A 96 24.69 2.60 0.42
N LEU A 97 23.70 2.26 1.23
CA LEU A 97 23.75 2.53 2.68
C LEU A 97 24.96 1.84 3.32
N LYS A 98 25.22 0.58 2.99
CA LYS A 98 26.39 -0.15 3.49
C LYS A 98 27.71 0.48 3.04
N GLU A 99 27.77 0.97 1.80
CA GLU A 99 28.92 1.73 1.27
C GLU A 99 29.12 3.03 2.05
N ALA A 100 28.06 3.80 2.28
CA ALA A 100 28.07 5.04 3.06
C ALA A 100 28.55 4.81 4.51
N GLU A 101 28.08 3.73 5.15
CA GLU A 101 28.54 3.33 6.47
C GLU A 101 30.04 3.00 6.46
N SER A 102 30.54 2.27 5.45
CA SER A 102 31.96 1.99 5.31
C SER A 102 32.80 3.28 5.19
N HIS A 103 32.32 4.25 4.41
CA HIS A 103 32.95 5.57 4.31
C HIS A 103 33.01 6.28 5.67
N PHE A 104 31.92 6.25 6.42
CA PHE A 104 31.84 6.86 7.76
C PHE A 104 32.84 6.26 8.74
N HIS A 105 32.92 4.92 8.82
CA HIS A 105 33.90 4.23 9.69
C HIS A 105 35.36 4.50 9.27
N SER A 106 35.60 4.80 7.99
CA SER A 106 36.93 5.19 7.47
C SER A 106 37.25 6.68 7.64
N ALA A 107 36.44 7.43 8.39
CA ALA A 107 36.55 8.87 8.59
C ALA A 107 36.47 9.70 7.29
N ARG A 108 35.81 9.16 6.24
CA ARG A 108 35.52 9.83 4.97
C ARG A 108 34.10 10.39 4.98
N TYR A 109 33.89 11.44 5.77
CA TYR A 109 32.55 11.94 6.10
C TYR A 109 31.81 12.55 4.91
N VAL A 110 32.52 13.25 4.02
CA VAL A 110 31.90 13.89 2.85
C VAL A 110 31.36 12.83 1.89
N GLU A 111 32.16 11.81 1.61
CA GLU A 111 31.77 10.68 0.76
C GLU A 111 30.66 9.84 1.41
N ALA A 112 30.69 9.68 2.74
CA ALA A 112 29.61 9.02 3.48
C ALA A 112 28.29 9.76 3.33
N ALA A 113 28.29 11.09 3.50
CA ALA A 113 27.08 11.91 3.34
C ALA A 113 26.53 11.83 1.91
N GLN A 114 27.39 12.02 0.90
CA GLN A 114 26.98 11.93 -0.51
C GLN A 114 26.41 10.56 -0.87
N THR A 115 27.05 9.48 -0.41
CA THR A 115 26.60 8.11 -0.69
C THR A 115 25.28 7.79 0.04
N ALA A 116 25.07 8.34 1.24
CA ALA A 116 23.81 8.22 1.97
C ALA A 116 22.67 8.98 1.26
N ASP A 117 22.94 10.20 0.78
CA ASP A 117 21.98 10.98 -0.02
C ASP A 117 21.61 10.27 -1.33
N ASP A 118 22.58 9.65 -1.99
CA ASP A 118 22.37 8.82 -3.18
C ASP A 118 21.48 7.60 -2.91
N ALA A 119 21.60 6.98 -1.72
CA ALA A 119 20.72 5.88 -1.31
C ALA A 119 19.27 6.38 -1.15
N TRP A 120 19.10 7.51 -0.47
CA TRP A 120 17.80 8.16 -0.30
C TRP A 120 17.15 8.55 -1.62
N LYS A 121 17.92 9.16 -2.52
CA LYS A 121 17.43 9.64 -3.83
C LYS A 121 16.89 8.49 -4.70
N ARG A 122 17.55 7.33 -4.69
CA ARG A 122 17.09 6.13 -5.41
C ARG A 122 15.74 5.60 -4.90
N LEU A 123 15.46 5.76 -3.61
CA LEU A 123 14.17 5.40 -3.02
C LEU A 123 13.09 6.46 -3.31
N ALA A 124 13.48 7.74 -3.39
CA ALA A 124 12.59 8.85 -3.65
C ALA A 124 12.16 8.95 -5.13
N GLU A 125 13.03 8.56 -6.06
CA GLU A 125 12.73 8.42 -7.47
C GLU A 125 11.79 7.22 -7.70
N ARG A 126 10.50 7.41 -7.43
CA ARG A 126 9.46 6.51 -7.93
C ARG A 126 9.61 6.47 -9.45
N PRO A 127 9.94 5.32 -10.06
CA PRO A 127 9.95 5.23 -11.52
C PRO A 127 8.55 5.64 -11.98
N ALA A 128 8.49 6.64 -12.86
CA ALA A 128 7.24 7.08 -13.45
C ALA A 128 6.58 5.84 -14.07
N GLN A 129 5.51 5.37 -13.45
CA GLN A 129 4.82 4.19 -13.96
C GLN A 129 4.39 4.52 -15.40
N PRO A 130 4.67 3.63 -16.37
CA PRO A 130 4.30 3.88 -17.75
C PRO A 130 2.80 4.19 -17.80
N THR A 131 2.45 5.38 -18.29
CA THR A 131 1.06 5.79 -18.39
C THR A 131 0.41 5.02 -19.52
N ARG A 132 -0.61 4.21 -19.20
CA ARG A 132 -1.42 3.51 -20.17
C ARG A 132 -2.84 4.00 -20.04
N LEU A 133 -3.45 4.36 -21.17
CA LEU A 133 -4.82 4.83 -21.21
C LEU A 133 -5.59 4.15 -22.34
N SER A 134 -6.90 4.11 -22.21
CA SER A 134 -7.82 3.65 -23.24
C SER A 134 -8.82 4.76 -23.55
N VAL A 135 -9.01 5.05 -24.83
CA VAL A 135 -9.99 6.04 -25.30
C VAL A 135 -10.98 5.32 -26.20
N VAL A 136 -12.27 5.48 -25.93
CA VAL A 136 -13.36 4.95 -26.73
C VAL A 136 -14.27 6.11 -27.13
N VAL A 137 -14.57 6.24 -28.41
CA VAL A 137 -15.49 7.26 -28.94
C VAL A 137 -16.70 6.55 -29.51
N ASN A 138 -17.91 6.93 -29.08
CA ASN A 138 -19.15 6.35 -29.61
C ASN A 138 -19.61 7.07 -30.90
N GLU A 139 -20.63 6.53 -31.58
CA GLU A 139 -21.19 7.10 -32.81
C GLU A 139 -21.76 8.53 -32.66
N ARG A 140 -22.08 8.95 -31.43
CA ARG A 140 -22.57 10.29 -31.11
C ARG A 140 -21.46 11.30 -30.84
N GLY A 141 -20.21 10.84 -30.80
CA GLY A 141 -19.02 11.65 -30.48
C GLY A 141 -18.71 11.77 -28.99
N ASP A 142 -19.38 11.01 -28.12
CA ASP A 142 -19.04 10.95 -26.70
C ASP A 142 -17.77 10.13 -26.51
N THR A 143 -16.82 10.68 -25.76
CA THR A 143 -15.51 10.08 -25.53
C THR A 143 -15.40 9.57 -24.10
N VAL A 144 -15.07 8.30 -23.92
CA VAL A 144 -14.73 7.71 -22.62
C VAL A 144 -13.22 7.49 -22.56
N VAL A 145 -12.57 8.14 -21.60
CA VAL A 145 -11.15 7.98 -21.31
C VAL A 145 -10.99 7.19 -20.01
N LYS A 146 -10.23 6.11 -20.05
CA LYS A 146 -9.88 5.30 -18.87
C LYS A 146 -8.37 5.33 -18.63
N ALA A 147 -7.97 5.69 -17.42
CA ALA A 147 -6.60 5.50 -16.96
C ALA A 147 -6.39 4.02 -16.61
N VAL A 148 -5.58 3.32 -17.40
CA VAL A 148 -5.23 1.91 -17.16
C VAL A 148 -4.09 1.83 -16.15
N SER A 149 -3.10 2.72 -16.27
CA SER A 149 -2.03 2.94 -15.31
C SER A 149 -1.50 4.37 -15.46
N GLY A 150 -1.02 4.95 -14.36
CA GLY A 150 -0.56 6.32 -14.34
C GLY A 150 -1.67 7.37 -14.38
N ARG A 151 -1.27 8.60 -14.09
CA ARG A 151 -2.15 9.76 -14.01
C ARG A 151 -2.43 10.34 -15.40
N VAL A 152 -3.69 10.48 -15.78
CA VAL A 152 -4.11 11.00 -17.09
C VAL A 152 -4.88 12.30 -16.90
N SER A 153 -4.55 13.33 -17.67
CA SER A 153 -5.32 14.59 -17.71
C SER A 153 -6.24 14.59 -18.92
N VAL A 154 -7.53 14.83 -18.69
CA VAL A 154 -8.58 14.86 -19.71
C VAL A 154 -9.17 16.26 -19.75
N GLU A 155 -9.20 16.87 -20.93
CA GLU A 155 -9.74 18.21 -21.15
C GLU A 155 -11.03 18.14 -21.99
N GLY A 156 -12.04 18.91 -21.59
CA GLY A 156 -13.32 19.01 -22.30
C GLY A 156 -14.10 20.24 -21.84
N GLY A 157 -14.80 20.92 -22.75
CA GLY A 157 -15.61 22.09 -22.41
C GLY A 157 -14.85 23.20 -21.66
N GLY A 158 -13.55 23.37 -21.93
CA GLY A 158 -12.67 24.34 -21.26
C GLY A 158 -12.26 23.96 -19.83
N THR A 159 -12.54 22.73 -19.38
CA THR A 159 -12.17 22.24 -18.05
C THR A 159 -11.26 21.02 -18.14
N THR A 160 -10.20 21.00 -17.34
CA THR A 160 -9.30 19.85 -17.20
C THR A 160 -9.65 19.06 -15.96
N ARG A 161 -9.76 17.74 -16.11
CA ARG A 161 -9.92 16.78 -15.02
C ARG A 161 -8.81 15.75 -15.06
N VAL A 162 -8.19 15.53 -13.92
CA VAL A 162 -7.18 14.50 -13.72
C VAL A 162 -7.87 13.22 -13.26
N ILE A 163 -7.51 12.10 -13.86
CA ILE A 163 -7.91 10.76 -13.43
C ILE A 163 -6.67 9.95 -13.02
N GLU A 164 -6.82 9.21 -11.94
CA GLU A 164 -5.83 8.28 -11.40
C GLU A 164 -6.10 6.86 -11.91
N ASP A 165 -5.20 5.93 -11.62
CA ASP A 165 -5.27 4.51 -12.01
C ASP A 165 -6.66 3.89 -11.79
N GLY A 166 -7.19 3.27 -12.85
CA GLY A 166 -8.46 2.56 -12.84
C GLY A 166 -9.69 3.45 -13.05
N ALA A 167 -9.57 4.77 -12.87
CA ALA A 167 -10.67 5.70 -13.05
C ALA A 167 -10.99 5.94 -14.54
N SER A 168 -12.26 6.24 -14.80
CA SER A 168 -12.78 6.58 -16.11
C SER A 168 -13.50 7.91 -16.08
N VAL A 169 -13.43 8.64 -17.19
CA VAL A 169 -14.13 9.91 -17.41
C VAL A 169 -14.80 9.89 -18.76
N GLN A 170 -16.01 10.43 -18.82
CA GLN A 170 -16.76 10.66 -20.05
C GLN A 170 -16.74 12.15 -20.39
N VAL A 171 -16.52 12.45 -21.66
CA VAL A 171 -16.52 13.79 -22.25
C VAL A 171 -17.53 13.79 -23.38
N GLU A 172 -18.65 14.49 -23.18
CA GLU A 172 -19.61 14.78 -24.23
C GLU A 172 -19.17 16.03 -25.00
N LYS A 173 -19.58 16.14 -26.27
CA LYS A 173 -19.18 17.26 -27.14
C LYS A 173 -19.52 18.61 -26.49
N GLY A 174 -18.49 19.41 -26.21
CA GLY A 174 -18.62 20.75 -25.62
C GLY A 174 -18.87 20.77 -24.11
N GLN A 175 -18.89 19.62 -23.42
CA GLN A 175 -19.10 19.54 -21.98
C GLN A 175 -17.82 19.26 -21.21
N ALA A 176 -17.82 19.63 -19.92
CA ALA A 176 -16.74 19.31 -19.00
C ALA A 176 -16.64 17.79 -18.74
N PRO A 177 -15.43 17.25 -18.50
CA PRO A 177 -15.25 15.82 -18.26
C PRO A 177 -15.94 15.36 -16.96
N ARG A 178 -16.80 14.34 -17.03
CA ARG A 178 -17.54 13.77 -15.89
C ARG A 178 -17.00 12.40 -15.52
N LEU A 179 -16.97 12.05 -14.23
CA LEU A 179 -16.56 10.70 -13.81
C LEU A 179 -17.54 9.68 -14.40
N ALA A 180 -17.00 8.68 -15.08
CA ALA A 180 -17.76 7.57 -15.63
C ALA A 180 -17.64 6.38 -14.68
N LEU A 181 -18.79 5.90 -14.19
CA LEU A 181 -18.83 4.72 -13.35
C LEU A 181 -18.51 3.48 -14.18
N GLY A 182 -17.62 2.64 -13.67
CA GLY A 182 -17.34 1.33 -14.27
C GLY A 182 -18.55 0.41 -14.19
N VAL A 183 -18.64 -0.53 -15.14
CA VAL A 183 -19.65 -1.59 -15.10
C VAL A 183 -19.30 -2.60 -14.00
N PRO A 184 -20.20 -2.85 -13.02
CA PRO A 184 -19.92 -3.84 -11.98
C PRO A 184 -19.73 -5.24 -12.57
N ARG A 185 -18.87 -6.05 -11.94
CA ARG A 185 -18.59 -7.43 -12.38
C ARG A 185 -19.19 -8.43 -11.39
N PRO A 186 -20.26 -9.16 -11.75
CA PRO A 186 -20.88 -10.17 -10.90
C PRO A 186 -19.88 -11.26 -10.47
N THR A 187 -19.91 -11.63 -9.20
CA THR A 187 -19.08 -12.70 -8.64
C THR A 187 -19.92 -13.89 -8.20
N GLN A 188 -21.00 -13.66 -7.45
CA GLN A 188 -21.94 -14.71 -7.04
C GLN A 188 -23.39 -14.21 -7.12
N PRO A 189 -24.35 -15.08 -7.47
CA PRO A 189 -24.17 -16.43 -7.99
C PRO A 189 -23.38 -16.47 -9.31
N GLN A 190 -22.71 -17.59 -9.59
CA GLN A 190 -22.14 -17.84 -10.91
C GLN A 190 -23.25 -18.02 -11.94
N ASP A 191 -22.95 -17.75 -13.21
CA ASP A 191 -23.94 -17.91 -14.27
C ASP A 191 -24.34 -19.39 -14.41
N ASN A 192 -25.63 -19.64 -14.51
CA ASN A 192 -26.28 -20.96 -14.48
C ASN A 192 -25.99 -21.80 -13.23
N GLN A 193 -25.59 -21.18 -12.12
CA GLN A 193 -25.34 -21.89 -10.87
C GLN A 193 -26.63 -22.42 -10.26
N ARG A 194 -26.61 -23.65 -9.75
CA ARG A 194 -27.68 -24.20 -8.91
C ARG A 194 -27.29 -24.13 -7.43
N LEU A 195 -28.05 -23.38 -6.65
CA LEU A 195 -27.83 -23.17 -5.23
C LEU A 195 -28.75 -24.07 -4.41
N SER A 196 -28.15 -24.89 -3.55
CA SER A 196 -28.87 -25.72 -2.58
C SER A 196 -28.98 -24.98 -1.25
N VAL A 197 -30.17 -24.49 -0.93
CA VAL A 197 -30.43 -23.60 0.21
C VAL A 197 -31.22 -24.34 1.29
N LYS A 198 -30.86 -24.11 2.56
CA LYS A 198 -31.51 -24.78 3.69
C LYS A 198 -32.84 -24.11 4.04
N PRO A 199 -33.86 -24.88 4.45
CA PRO A 199 -35.06 -24.32 5.06
C PRO A 199 -34.74 -23.72 6.43
N VAL A 200 -35.31 -22.55 6.71
CA VAL A 200 -35.33 -21.86 7.99
C VAL A 200 -36.78 -21.63 8.42
N LYS A 201 -37.00 -21.20 9.67
CA LYS A 201 -38.35 -21.09 10.28
C LYS A 201 -39.38 -20.34 9.41
N ASN A 202 -38.94 -19.38 8.59
CA ASN A 202 -39.79 -18.53 7.75
C ASN A 202 -39.42 -18.54 6.26
N GLY A 203 -38.98 -19.67 5.70
CA GLY A 203 -38.68 -19.81 4.28
C GLY A 203 -37.32 -20.46 4.03
N LEU A 204 -36.62 -20.04 2.98
CA LEU A 204 -35.25 -20.48 2.71
C LEU A 204 -34.23 -19.47 3.27
N GLU A 205 -33.03 -19.96 3.61
CA GLU A 205 -31.91 -19.11 3.99
C GLU A 205 -31.63 -18.05 2.89
N PRO A 206 -31.32 -16.78 3.25
CA PRO A 206 -31.09 -15.73 2.25
C PRO A 206 -29.93 -16.05 1.30
N VAL A 207 -30.14 -15.82 0.01
CA VAL A 207 -29.12 -15.98 -1.02
C VAL A 207 -28.25 -14.73 -1.07
N VAL A 208 -26.93 -14.93 -1.12
CA VAL A 208 -25.95 -13.85 -1.29
C VAL A 208 -25.76 -13.56 -2.78
N ILE A 209 -26.02 -12.31 -3.17
CA ILE A 209 -25.66 -11.74 -4.46
C ILE A 209 -24.46 -10.81 -4.24
N SER A 210 -23.37 -10.96 -4.99
CA SER A 210 -22.15 -10.18 -4.84
C SER A 210 -21.48 -9.86 -6.18
N TRP A 211 -20.72 -8.77 -6.20
CA TRP A 211 -20.01 -8.27 -7.37
C TRP A 211 -18.71 -7.56 -6.95
N GLN A 212 -17.84 -7.27 -7.91
CA GLN A 212 -16.66 -6.44 -7.68
C GLN A 212 -17.06 -4.98 -7.44
N ALA A 213 -16.49 -4.36 -6.40
CA ALA A 213 -16.71 -2.95 -6.12
C ALA A 213 -16.24 -2.07 -7.29
N VAL A 214 -17.05 -1.07 -7.63
CA VAL A 214 -16.75 -0.06 -8.65
C VAL A 214 -16.18 1.17 -7.94
N GLN A 215 -15.00 1.61 -8.36
CA GLN A 215 -14.38 2.82 -7.84
C GLN A 215 -15.27 4.05 -8.12
N GLY A 216 -15.48 4.87 -7.10
CA GLY A 216 -16.33 6.05 -7.19
C GLY A 216 -17.84 5.78 -7.11
N ALA A 217 -18.27 4.51 -6.98
CA ALA A 217 -19.68 4.19 -6.72
C ALA A 217 -20.04 4.48 -5.26
N GLU A 218 -21.12 5.22 -5.05
CA GLU A 218 -21.69 5.52 -3.72
C GLU A 218 -22.69 4.43 -3.30
N SER A 219 -23.37 3.82 -4.27
CA SER A 219 -24.32 2.73 -4.06
C SER A 219 -24.48 1.88 -5.32
N TYR A 220 -25.32 0.86 -5.24
CA TYR A 220 -25.63 -0.06 -6.31
C TYR A 220 -27.12 -0.33 -6.38
N GLU A 221 -27.56 -0.74 -7.56
CA GLU A 221 -28.91 -1.21 -7.80
C GLU A 221 -28.85 -2.60 -8.43
N VAL A 222 -29.49 -3.57 -7.77
CA VAL A 222 -29.59 -4.96 -8.23
C VAL A 222 -30.97 -5.17 -8.83
N GLU A 223 -31.01 -5.52 -10.10
CA GLU A 223 -32.21 -5.94 -10.82
C GLU A 223 -32.27 -7.46 -10.78
N LEU A 224 -33.36 -8.01 -10.22
CA LEU A 224 -33.59 -9.45 -10.07
C LEU A 224 -34.94 -9.82 -10.71
N VAL A 225 -34.91 -10.73 -11.67
CA VAL A 225 -36.06 -11.17 -12.45
C VAL A 225 -36.29 -12.67 -12.22
N PRO A 226 -37.32 -13.07 -11.45
CA PRO A 226 -37.70 -14.48 -11.38
C PRO A 226 -38.25 -14.97 -12.73
N ALA A 227 -38.09 -16.26 -13.03
CA ALA A 227 -38.69 -16.87 -14.22
C ALA A 227 -40.23 -16.87 -14.16
N GLN A 228 -40.78 -16.90 -12.95
CA GLN A 228 -42.21 -16.80 -12.67
C GLN A 228 -42.41 -15.72 -11.61
N GLY A 229 -42.86 -14.53 -12.03
CA GLY A 229 -43.11 -13.40 -11.14
C GLY A 229 -42.65 -12.07 -11.72
N GLU A 230 -42.66 -11.03 -10.87
CA GLU A 230 -42.31 -9.67 -11.27
C GLU A 230 -40.83 -9.35 -11.02
N ARG A 231 -40.30 -8.46 -11.86
CA ARG A 231 -38.97 -7.87 -11.70
C ARG A 231 -38.90 -7.08 -10.39
N ARG A 232 -37.83 -7.33 -9.62
CA ARG A 232 -37.51 -6.62 -8.38
C ARG A 232 -36.24 -5.78 -8.58
N VAL A 233 -36.28 -4.54 -8.11
CA VAL A 233 -35.13 -3.63 -8.11
C VAL A 233 -34.78 -3.32 -6.66
N MET A 234 -33.55 -3.60 -6.26
CA MET A 234 -33.12 -3.54 -4.85
C MET A 234 -31.86 -2.67 -4.71
N PRO A 235 -31.86 -1.68 -3.79
CA PRO A 235 -30.67 -0.89 -3.52
C PRO A 235 -29.67 -1.67 -2.66
N ALA A 236 -28.38 -1.40 -2.85
CA ALA A 236 -27.31 -1.93 -2.01
C ALA A 236 -26.23 -0.86 -1.79
N SER A 237 -25.83 -0.63 -0.54
CA SER A 237 -24.71 0.27 -0.19
C SER A 237 -23.35 -0.41 -0.16
N GLN A 238 -23.34 -1.74 -0.23
CA GLN A 238 -22.14 -2.58 -0.29
C GLN A 238 -22.16 -3.40 -1.58
N PRO A 239 -21.00 -3.91 -2.04
CA PRO A 239 -20.93 -4.78 -3.23
C PRO A 239 -21.45 -6.21 -2.98
N ARG A 240 -22.46 -6.32 -2.11
CA ARG A 240 -23.12 -7.56 -1.69
C ARG A 240 -24.54 -7.25 -1.20
N LEU A 241 -25.46 -8.16 -1.44
CA LEU A 241 -26.84 -8.11 -0.98
C LEU A 241 -27.30 -9.51 -0.58
N GLN A 242 -27.94 -9.62 0.59
CA GLN A 242 -28.61 -10.84 1.02
C GLN A 242 -30.09 -10.74 0.71
N VAL A 243 -30.63 -11.68 -0.06
CA VAL A 243 -32.01 -11.63 -0.54
C VAL A 243 -32.73 -12.93 -0.17
N PRO A 244 -33.87 -12.88 0.54
CA PRO A 244 -34.71 -14.04 0.71
C PRO A 244 -35.38 -14.39 -0.63
N LEU A 245 -35.13 -15.60 -1.12
CA LEU A 245 -35.65 -16.10 -2.40
C LEU A 245 -36.38 -17.44 -2.18
N ALA A 246 -37.50 -17.61 -2.89
CA ALA A 246 -38.16 -18.90 -2.98
C ALA A 246 -37.40 -19.81 -3.96
N ALA A 247 -37.66 -21.12 -3.90
CA ALA A 247 -37.14 -22.05 -4.91
C ALA A 247 -37.63 -21.64 -6.32
N GLY A 248 -36.73 -21.69 -7.30
CA GLY A 248 -37.02 -21.27 -8.67
C GLY A 248 -35.79 -20.72 -9.40
N THR A 249 -35.99 -20.35 -10.66
CA THR A 249 -34.94 -19.78 -11.52
C THR A 249 -35.02 -18.26 -11.53
N TYR A 250 -33.87 -17.61 -11.49
CA TYR A 250 -33.74 -16.16 -11.45
C TYR A 250 -32.69 -15.70 -12.46
N ARG A 251 -32.89 -14.48 -12.98
CA ARG A 251 -31.88 -13.71 -13.70
C ARG A 251 -31.59 -12.44 -12.92
N TRP A 252 -30.35 -11.98 -12.95
CA TRP A 252 -29.99 -10.75 -12.25
C TRP A 252 -28.89 -9.96 -12.95
N SER A 253 -28.91 -8.65 -12.73
CA SER A 253 -27.85 -7.73 -13.12
C SER A 253 -27.68 -6.65 -12.04
N VAL A 254 -26.57 -5.93 -12.10
CA VAL A 254 -26.27 -4.86 -11.13
C VAL A 254 -25.68 -3.65 -11.83
N ARG A 255 -26.04 -2.45 -11.35
CA ARG A 255 -25.47 -1.16 -11.78
C ARG A 255 -24.83 -0.44 -10.60
N ALA A 256 -23.77 0.31 -10.87
CA ALA A 256 -23.19 1.26 -9.91
C ALA A 256 -23.89 2.62 -10.03
N LEU A 257 -24.05 3.29 -8.90
CA LEU A 257 -24.73 4.57 -8.76
C LEU A 257 -23.87 5.57 -8.00
N THR A 258 -24.05 6.83 -8.37
CA THR A 258 -23.68 8.05 -7.62
C THR A 258 -24.90 8.96 -7.57
N ARG A 259 -24.81 10.08 -6.85
CA ARG A 259 -25.86 11.11 -6.85
C ARG A 259 -26.33 11.51 -8.26
N ASP A 260 -25.40 11.69 -9.21
CA ASP A 260 -25.68 12.32 -10.51
C ASP A 260 -25.44 11.40 -11.72
N SER A 261 -25.01 10.15 -11.51
CA SER A 261 -24.64 9.23 -12.58
C SER A 261 -24.94 7.77 -12.26
N ARG A 262 -25.21 6.99 -13.30
CA ARG A 262 -25.49 5.55 -13.27
C ARG A 262 -24.63 4.85 -14.31
N SER A 263 -23.99 3.75 -13.94
CA SER A 263 -23.25 2.92 -14.89
C SER A 263 -24.18 2.17 -15.84
N GLU A 264 -23.60 1.62 -16.91
CA GLU A 264 -24.24 0.50 -17.63
C GLU A 264 -24.48 -0.70 -16.70
N ALA A 265 -25.46 -1.54 -17.06
CA ALA A 265 -25.71 -2.78 -16.33
C ALA A 265 -24.56 -3.76 -16.52
N SER A 266 -24.30 -4.55 -15.49
CA SER A 266 -23.50 -5.76 -15.65
C SER A 266 -24.12 -6.70 -16.68
N THR A 267 -23.31 -7.61 -17.21
CA THR A 267 -23.84 -8.79 -17.90
C THR A 267 -24.87 -9.49 -17.01
N GLU A 268 -26.02 -9.86 -17.59
CA GLU A 268 -27.05 -10.61 -16.90
C GLU A 268 -26.55 -12.01 -16.56
N ARG A 269 -26.91 -12.53 -15.38
CA ARG A 269 -26.61 -13.90 -14.96
C ARG A 269 -27.85 -14.66 -14.54
N GLY A 270 -27.93 -15.92 -14.92
CA GLY A 270 -28.94 -16.86 -14.45
C GLY A 270 -28.47 -17.67 -13.23
N PHE A 271 -29.40 -18.06 -12.35
CA PHE A 271 -29.16 -19.08 -11.33
C PHE A 271 -30.47 -19.74 -10.88
N GLU A 272 -30.38 -20.92 -10.28
CA GLU A 272 -31.50 -21.67 -9.72
C GLU A 272 -31.34 -21.78 -8.19
N VAL A 273 -32.42 -21.58 -7.46
CA VAL A 273 -32.52 -21.86 -6.02
C VAL A 273 -33.31 -23.15 -5.84
N ALA A 274 -32.69 -24.14 -5.20
CA ALA A 274 -33.29 -25.40 -4.84
C ALA A 274 -33.21 -25.62 -3.33
N GLU A 275 -34.24 -26.22 -2.74
CA GLU A 275 -34.23 -26.60 -1.33
C GLU A 275 -33.37 -27.86 -1.13
N VAL A 276 -32.51 -27.86 -0.10
CA VAL A 276 -31.80 -29.08 0.30
C VAL A 276 -32.84 -30.07 0.84
N PRO A 277 -32.96 -31.29 0.29
CA PRO A 277 -33.93 -32.26 0.80
C PRO A 277 -33.64 -32.54 2.27
N ALA A 278 -34.67 -32.39 3.12
CA ALA A 278 -34.56 -32.69 4.54
C ALA A 278 -33.99 -34.11 4.72
N LYS A 279 -32.92 -34.23 5.53
CA LYS A 279 -32.26 -35.50 5.82
C LYS A 279 -33.32 -36.49 6.32
N ARG A 280 -33.65 -37.50 5.52
CA ARG A 280 -34.66 -38.53 5.87
C ARG A 280 -34.28 -39.14 7.22
N LEU A 281 -35.07 -38.87 8.26
CA LEU A 281 -34.97 -39.56 9.54
C LEU A 281 -35.27 -41.05 9.28
N ARG A 282 -34.26 -41.92 9.46
CA ARG A 282 -34.48 -43.36 9.50
C ARG A 282 -35.20 -43.69 10.79
N VAL A 283 -36.53 -43.72 10.76
CA VAL A 283 -37.33 -44.25 11.87
C VAL A 283 -37.13 -45.77 11.89
N LYS A 284 -36.35 -46.27 12.85
CA LYS A 284 -36.39 -47.69 13.22
C LYS A 284 -37.57 -47.86 14.18
N VAL A 285 -38.68 -48.41 13.69
CA VAL A 285 -39.75 -48.89 14.55
C VAL A 285 -39.21 -50.13 15.27
N GLN A 286 -39.01 -50.05 16.59
CA GLN A 286 -38.83 -51.25 17.39
C GLN A 286 -40.21 -51.91 17.54
N SER A 287 -40.34 -53.15 17.08
CA SER A 287 -41.52 -53.96 17.32
C SER A 287 -41.67 -54.16 18.84
N SER A 288 -42.78 -53.66 19.38
CA SER A 288 -43.11 -53.81 20.79
C SER A 288 -43.42 -55.28 21.10
N LYS A 289 -42.70 -55.87 22.05
CA LYS A 289 -43.12 -57.12 22.70
C LYS A 289 -44.26 -56.80 23.66
N TRP A 290 -45.50 -56.98 23.21
CA TRP A 290 -46.62 -57.15 24.13
C TRP A 290 -46.81 -58.65 24.38
N LYS A 291 -47.03 -58.96 25.67
CA LYS A 291 -47.10 -60.29 26.28
C LYS A 291 -48.26 -61.13 25.75
#